data_AF-A0A4Q3A0N0-F1
#
_entry.id   AF-A0A4Q3A0N0-F1
#
_cell.length_a   1.000
_cell.length_b   1.000
_cell.length_c   1.000
_cell.angle_alpha   90.00
_cell.angle_beta   90.00
_cell.angle_gamma   90.00
#
_symmetry.space_group_name_H-M   'P 1'
#
loop_
_entity.id
_entity.type
_entity.pdbx_description
1 polymer ?
#
loop_
_entity_poly.entity_id
_entity_poly.type
_entity_poly.pdbx_seq_one_letter_code
_entity_poly.pdbx_strand_id
1 'polypeptide(L)'
;MGGCLLMLTDITNLKLTQQNLKHHAEFNKKILDAAFDGIYTLEAIPGTEDKIRDFRYVQCNKRFEEITGLSHQRIIGGTFLEYFPNTAANGIFDKLCNVLATGKPLREKNYYSQHLSKWFEFKAVKLSDIQIVVTVVELEVMPDMAG
;
A
#
# COMPACT_ATOMS: atom_id res chain seq x y z
N MET A 1 9.52 51.75 -1.44
CA MET A 1 8.26 51.03 -1.11
C MET A 1 8.01 49.76 -1.96
N GLY A 2 8.86 49.38 -2.93
CA GLY A 2 8.64 48.17 -3.75
C GLY A 2 9.03 46.82 -3.13
N GLY A 3 9.89 46.80 -2.11
CA GLY A 3 10.39 45.54 -1.53
C GLY A 3 9.37 44.77 -0.68
N CYS A 4 8.47 45.46 0.00
CA CYS A 4 7.48 44.82 0.88
C CYS A 4 6.35 44.13 0.08
N LEU A 5 5.94 44.72 -1.04
CA LEU A 5 4.89 44.18 -1.90
C LEU A 5 5.32 42.86 -2.56
N LEU A 6 6.57 42.79 -3.05
CA LEU A 6 7.12 41.57 -3.65
C LEU A 6 7.22 40.43 -2.63
N MET A 7 7.68 40.72 -1.41
CA MET A 7 7.76 39.70 -0.35
C MET A 7 6.37 39.18 0.06
N LEU A 8 5.36 40.06 0.15
CA LEU A 8 4.00 39.65 0.50
C LEU A 8 3.36 38.77 -0.58
N THR A 9 3.55 39.08 -1.87
CA THR A 9 3.04 38.25 -2.97
C THR A 9 3.72 36.89 -3.01
N ASP A 10 5.04 36.82 -2.80
CA ASP A 10 5.81 35.57 -2.76
C ASP A 10 5.34 34.66 -1.61
N ILE A 11 5.25 35.20 -0.39
CA ILE A 11 4.78 34.46 0.79
C ILE A 11 3.31 34.00 0.63
N THR A 12 2.46 34.83 0.02
CA THR A 12 1.05 34.49 -0.21
C THR A 12 0.92 33.32 -1.18
N ASN A 13 1.65 33.35 -2.30
CA ASN A 13 1.66 32.27 -3.28
C ASN A 13 2.20 30.96 -2.67
N LEU A 14 3.33 31.01 -1.95
CA LEU A 14 3.90 29.84 -1.29
C LEU A 14 2.90 29.21 -0.31
N LYS A 15 2.26 30.02 0.54
CA LYS A 15 1.28 29.52 1.51
C LYS A 15 0.06 28.89 0.83
N LEU A 16 -0.45 29.49 -0.24
CA LEU A 16 -1.58 28.95 -1.00
C LEU A 16 -1.21 27.60 -1.64
N THR A 17 -0.02 27.47 -2.23
CA THR A 17 0.47 26.20 -2.77
C THR A 17 0.61 25.13 -1.69
N GLN A 18 1.15 25.48 -0.52
CA GLN A 18 1.25 24.57 0.63
C GLN A 18 -0.12 24.11 1.15
N GLN A 19 -1.09 25.02 1.24
CA GLN A 19 -2.45 24.71 1.67
C GLN A 19 -3.15 23.78 0.68
N ASN A 20 -3.03 24.06 -0.61
CA ASN A 20 -3.61 23.21 -1.65
C ASN A 20 -3.00 21.80 -1.62
N LEU A 21 -1.67 21.69 -1.48
CA LEU A 21 -1.00 20.40 -1.37
C LEU A 21 -1.49 19.60 -0.16
N LYS A 22 -1.59 20.26 1.00
CA LYS A 22 -2.11 19.66 2.22
C LYS A 22 -3.57 19.20 2.05
N HIS A 23 -4.40 20.04 1.44
CA HIS A 23 -5.80 19.73 1.18
C HIS A 23 -5.95 18.48 0.30
N HIS A 24 -5.18 18.39 -0.79
CA HIS A 24 -5.19 17.21 -1.66
C HIS A 24 -4.69 15.95 -0.94
N ALA A 25 -3.64 16.06 -0.13
CA ALA A 25 -3.13 14.93 0.65
C ALA A 25 -4.17 14.42 1.67
N GLU A 26 -4.84 15.33 2.39
CA GLU A 26 -5.91 14.98 3.33
C GLU A 26 -7.11 14.37 2.64
N PHE A 27 -7.51 14.91 1.47
CA PHE A 27 -8.61 14.38 0.69
C PHE A 27 -8.33 12.95 0.19
N ASN A 28 -7.13 12.71 -0.35
CA ASN A 28 -6.70 11.38 -0.79
C ASN A 28 -6.71 10.38 0.37
N LYS A 29 -6.21 10.80 1.54
CA LYS A 29 -6.24 9.97 2.75
C LYS A 29 -7.68 9.60 3.14
N LYS A 30 -8.60 10.57 3.15
CA LYS A 30 -10.01 10.33 3.46
C LYS A 30 -10.68 9.34 2.49
N ILE A 31 -10.35 9.40 1.20
CA ILE A 31 -10.85 8.45 0.21
C ILE A 31 -10.36 7.03 0.54
N LEU A 32 -9.07 6.86 0.80
CA LEU A 32 -8.50 5.56 1.15
C LEU A 32 -9.09 5.00 2.45
N ASP A 33 -9.25 5.86 3.47
CA ASP A 33 -9.79 5.48 4.78
C ASP A 33 -11.30 5.19 4.76
N ALA A 34 -12.03 5.64 3.74
CA ALA A 34 -13.45 5.33 3.57
C ALA A 34 -13.69 3.96 2.90
N ALA A 35 -12.65 3.30 2.38
CA ALA A 35 -12.78 1.99 1.76
C ALA A 35 -13.04 0.89 2.81
N PHE A 36 -13.96 -0.04 2.50
CA PHE A 36 -14.26 -1.20 3.34
C PHE A 36 -13.19 -2.30 3.28
N ASP A 37 -12.33 -2.25 2.28
CA ASP A 37 -11.21 -3.17 2.08
C ASP A 37 -9.91 -2.56 2.62
N GLY A 38 -9.00 -3.41 3.09
CA GLY A 38 -7.66 -2.97 3.44
C GLY A 38 -6.89 -2.65 2.17
N ILE A 39 -6.29 -1.46 2.10
CA ILE A 39 -5.50 -1.01 0.95
C ILE A 39 -4.13 -0.59 1.45
N TYR A 40 -3.08 -1.07 0.79
CA TYR A 40 -1.71 -0.64 1.04
C TYR A 40 -0.89 -0.63 -0.24
N THR A 41 0.19 0.15 -0.24
CA THR A 41 1.15 0.20 -1.34
C THR A 41 2.49 -0.35 -0.90
N LEU A 42 3.12 -1.07 -1.83
CA LEU A 42 4.43 -1.66 -1.67
C LEU A 42 5.36 -1.09 -2.74
N GLU A 43 6.58 -0.79 -2.34
CA GLU A 43 7.67 -0.36 -3.22
C GLU A 43 8.78 -1.41 -3.24
N ALA A 44 9.21 -1.82 -4.42
CA ALA A 44 10.24 -2.84 -4.57
C ALA A 44 11.58 -2.35 -4.01
N ILE A 45 12.22 -3.23 -3.26
CA ILE A 45 13.60 -3.09 -2.81
C ILE A 45 14.47 -3.94 -3.75
N PRO A 46 15.33 -3.32 -4.58
CA PRO A 46 16.17 -4.05 -5.51
C PRO A 46 17.18 -4.94 -4.75
N GLY A 47 17.38 -6.14 -5.29
CA GLY A 47 18.39 -7.10 -4.90
C GLY A 47 19.51 -7.21 -5.94
N THR A 48 20.17 -8.35 -5.98
CA THR A 48 21.19 -8.67 -6.99
C THR A 48 20.54 -9.18 -8.28
N GLU A 49 21.19 -8.94 -9.42
CA GLU A 49 20.78 -9.47 -10.73
C GLU A 49 19.34 -9.10 -11.14
N ASP A 50 18.96 -7.84 -10.98
CA ASP A 50 17.62 -7.30 -11.31
C ASP A 50 16.44 -7.99 -10.60
N LYS A 51 16.72 -8.76 -9.54
CA LYS A 51 15.68 -9.37 -8.70
C LYS A 51 15.21 -8.42 -7.63
N ILE A 52 13.94 -8.52 -7.27
CA ILE A 52 13.38 -7.85 -6.11
C ILE A 52 13.76 -8.67 -4.87
N ARG A 53 14.47 -8.04 -3.92
CA ARG A 53 14.84 -8.71 -2.67
C ARG A 53 13.69 -8.71 -1.68
N ASP A 54 12.94 -7.61 -1.61
CA ASP A 54 11.80 -7.43 -0.72
C ASP A 54 10.93 -6.26 -1.21
N PHE A 55 9.87 -5.93 -0.50
CA PHE A 55 9.09 -4.71 -0.67
C PHE A 55 9.07 -3.88 0.61
N ARG A 56 8.95 -2.57 0.47
CA ARG A 56 8.74 -1.61 1.56
C ARG A 56 7.31 -1.12 1.57
N TYR A 57 6.69 -1.05 2.74
CA TYR A 57 5.39 -0.39 2.89
C TYR A 57 5.53 1.13 2.73
N VAL A 58 4.75 1.70 1.80
CA VAL A 58 4.74 3.15 1.52
C VAL A 58 3.50 3.83 2.06
N GLN A 59 2.35 3.19 1.95
CA GLN A 59 1.08 3.71 2.46
C GLN A 59 0.15 2.55 2.86
N CYS A 60 -0.73 2.78 3.82
CA CYS A 60 -1.84 1.91 4.15
C CYS A 60 -3.05 2.73 4.61
N ASN A 61 -4.25 2.24 4.36
CA ASN A 61 -5.48 2.84 4.89
C ASN A 61 -5.80 2.30 6.29
N LYS A 62 -6.71 3.00 6.98
CA LYS A 62 -7.18 2.60 8.31
C LYS A 62 -7.72 1.16 8.35
N ARG A 63 -8.40 0.71 7.30
CA ARG A 63 -8.98 -0.64 7.26
C ARG A 63 -7.91 -1.74 7.30
N PHE A 64 -6.78 -1.54 6.61
CA PHE A 64 -5.65 -2.45 6.69
C PHE A 64 -5.08 -2.51 8.12
N GLU A 65 -4.99 -1.37 8.81
CA GLU A 65 -4.57 -1.33 10.22
C GLU A 65 -5.53 -2.13 11.12
N GLU A 66 -6.84 -2.01 10.91
CA GLU A 66 -7.86 -2.77 11.65
C GLU A 66 -7.77 -4.28 11.41
N ILE A 67 -7.54 -4.70 10.17
CA ILE A 67 -7.42 -6.12 9.79
C ILE A 67 -6.18 -6.76 10.42
N THR A 68 -5.06 -6.03 10.41
CA THR A 68 -3.74 -6.57 10.79
C THR A 68 -3.33 -6.27 12.23
N GLY A 69 -3.96 -5.26 12.86
CA GLY A 69 -3.52 -4.71 14.14
C GLY A 69 -2.21 -3.91 14.06
N LEU A 70 -1.67 -3.66 12.86
CA LEU A 70 -0.44 -2.91 12.65
C LEU A 70 -0.78 -1.46 12.30
N SER A 71 -0.37 -0.53 13.15
CA SER A 71 -0.62 0.89 12.88
C SER A 71 0.21 1.39 11.70
N HIS A 72 -0.28 2.42 11.02
CA HIS A 72 0.44 3.11 9.96
C HIS A 72 1.85 3.54 10.40
N GLN A 73 1.96 4.14 11.59
CA GLN A 73 3.25 4.57 12.14
C GLN A 73 4.23 3.42 12.37
N ARG A 74 3.73 2.22 12.63
CA ARG A 74 4.57 1.05 12.87
C ARG A 74 5.03 0.43 11.56
N ILE A 75 4.15 0.31 10.57
CA ILE A 75 4.41 -0.51 9.37
C ILE A 75 5.10 0.25 8.24
N ILE A 76 4.84 1.55 8.07
CA ILE A 76 5.42 2.33 6.98
C ILE A 76 6.95 2.39 7.12
N GLY A 77 7.64 2.14 6.01
CA GLY A 77 9.10 2.08 5.96
C GLY A 77 9.68 0.70 6.28
N GLY A 78 8.95 -0.15 7.00
CA GLY A 78 9.34 -1.54 7.23
C GLY A 78 9.07 -2.44 6.01
N THR A 79 9.56 -3.68 6.08
CA THR A 79 9.59 -4.57 4.91
C THR A 79 8.48 -5.61 4.92
N PHE A 80 8.05 -6.05 3.73
CA PHE A 80 6.94 -6.98 3.58
C PHE A 80 7.23 -8.33 4.24
N LEU A 81 8.45 -8.86 4.05
CA LEU A 81 8.84 -10.13 4.64
C LEU A 81 9.15 -10.05 6.14
N GLU A 82 9.41 -8.86 6.70
CA GLU A 82 9.53 -8.66 8.15
C GLU A 82 8.19 -8.85 8.86
N TYR A 83 7.11 -8.26 8.34
CA TYR A 83 5.78 -8.36 8.97
C TYR A 83 5.03 -9.64 8.57
N PHE A 84 5.22 -10.13 7.36
CA PHE A 84 4.51 -11.30 6.84
C PHE A 84 5.48 -12.33 6.21
N PRO A 85 6.42 -12.90 6.98
CA PRO A 85 7.48 -13.78 6.46
C PRO A 85 6.94 -15.04 5.74
N ASN A 86 5.80 -15.55 6.19
CA ASN A 86 5.17 -16.74 5.61
C ASN A 86 4.73 -16.54 4.14
N THR A 87 4.65 -15.29 3.67
CA THR A 87 4.26 -14.97 2.29
C THR A 87 5.29 -15.36 1.24
N ALA A 88 6.56 -15.53 1.63
CA ALA A 88 7.58 -16.11 0.77
C ALA A 88 7.31 -17.61 0.56
N ALA A 89 7.08 -18.34 1.65
CA ALA A 89 6.88 -19.79 1.61
C ALA A 89 5.59 -20.21 0.87
N ASN A 90 4.54 -19.37 0.90
CA ASN A 90 3.28 -19.65 0.22
C ASN A 90 3.15 -19.02 -1.18
N GLY A 91 4.23 -18.43 -1.71
CA GLY A 91 4.32 -17.92 -3.08
C GLY A 91 3.61 -16.59 -3.34
N ILE A 92 3.00 -15.93 -2.33
CA ILE A 92 2.43 -14.60 -2.50
C ILE A 92 3.50 -13.58 -2.88
N PHE A 93 4.69 -13.64 -2.26
CA PHE A 93 5.79 -12.75 -2.59
C PHE A 93 6.18 -12.79 -4.07
N ASP A 94 6.34 -13.99 -4.62
CA ASP A 94 6.69 -14.19 -6.03
C ASP A 94 5.58 -13.70 -6.96
N LYS A 95 4.31 -13.90 -6.58
CA LYS A 95 3.16 -13.36 -7.32
C LYS A 95 3.18 -11.83 -7.36
N LEU A 96 3.52 -11.16 -6.25
CA LEU A 96 3.66 -9.70 -6.22
C LEU A 96 4.83 -9.21 -7.08
N CYS A 97 5.96 -9.92 -7.07
CA CYS A 97 7.09 -9.66 -7.98
C CYS A 97 6.65 -9.75 -9.45
N ASN A 98 5.88 -10.79 -9.80
CA ASN A 98 5.35 -10.96 -11.16
C ASN A 98 4.39 -9.83 -11.56
N VAL A 99 3.55 -9.33 -10.65
CA VAL A 99 2.67 -8.17 -10.92
C VAL A 99 3.52 -6.94 -11.26
N LEU A 100 4.57 -6.66 -10.49
CA LEU A 100 5.42 -5.49 -10.74
C LEU A 100 6.20 -5.62 -12.06
N ALA A 101 6.75 -6.80 -12.34
CA ALA A 101 7.52 -7.06 -13.55
C ALA A 101 6.65 -7.00 -14.81
N THR A 102 5.46 -7.60 -14.78
CA THR A 102 4.64 -7.82 -15.99
C THR A 102 3.49 -6.82 -16.15
N GLY A 103 3.08 -6.14 -15.08
CA GLY A 103 1.86 -5.33 -15.05
C GLY A 103 0.56 -6.13 -15.06
N LYS A 104 0.61 -7.47 -15.14
CA LYS A 104 -0.61 -8.31 -15.09
C LYS A 104 -1.17 -8.31 -13.67
N PRO A 105 -2.48 -8.01 -13.49
CA PRO A 105 -3.07 -7.95 -12.16
C PRO A 105 -3.14 -9.34 -11.52
N LEU A 106 -2.92 -9.40 -10.20
CA LEU A 106 -3.14 -10.58 -9.39
C LEU A 106 -4.53 -10.53 -8.76
N ARG A 107 -5.20 -11.69 -8.75
CA ARG A 107 -6.39 -11.93 -7.93
C ARG A 107 -6.28 -13.32 -7.32
N GLU A 108 -5.85 -13.38 -6.08
CA GLU A 108 -5.76 -14.62 -5.30
C GLU A 108 -6.97 -14.71 -4.38
N LYS A 109 -7.77 -15.76 -4.54
CA LYS A 109 -8.85 -16.07 -3.60
C LYS A 109 -8.37 -17.11 -2.60
N ASN A 110 -9.05 -17.18 -1.46
CA ASN A 110 -8.88 -18.27 -0.50
C ASN A 110 -7.46 -18.33 0.08
N TYR A 111 -6.89 -17.19 0.44
CA TYR A 111 -5.65 -17.17 1.22
C TYR A 111 -5.98 -17.32 2.70
N TYR A 112 -5.46 -18.34 3.36
CA TYR A 112 -5.55 -18.46 4.80
C TYR A 112 -4.32 -17.88 5.48
N SER A 113 -4.51 -16.82 6.27
CA SER A 113 -3.45 -16.27 7.11
C SER A 113 -3.42 -17.02 8.43
N GLN A 114 -2.37 -17.80 8.67
CA GLN A 114 -2.15 -18.44 9.98
C GLN A 114 -1.95 -17.42 11.11
N HIS A 115 -1.36 -16.25 10.80
CA HIS A 115 -1.09 -15.21 11.79
C HIS A 115 -2.39 -14.51 12.27
N LEU A 116 -3.33 -14.30 11.35
CA LEU A 116 -4.59 -13.61 11.62
C LEU A 116 -5.77 -14.58 11.85
N SER A 117 -5.54 -15.89 11.67
CA SER A 117 -6.55 -16.96 11.74
C SER A 117 -7.80 -16.68 10.89
N LYS A 118 -7.61 -16.11 9.70
CA LYS A 118 -8.67 -15.58 8.83
C LYS A 118 -8.40 -15.86 7.35
N TRP A 119 -9.48 -15.91 6.57
CA TRP A 119 -9.44 -16.04 5.12
C TRP A 119 -9.44 -14.67 4.45
N PHE A 120 -8.71 -14.57 3.35
CA PHE A 120 -8.55 -13.33 2.60
C PHE A 120 -8.63 -13.56 1.09
N GLU A 121 -9.12 -12.55 0.39
CA GLU A 121 -8.85 -12.33 -1.03
C GLU A 121 -7.79 -11.24 -1.18
N PHE A 122 -6.75 -11.51 -1.96
CA PHE A 122 -5.70 -10.55 -2.32
C PHE A 122 -5.87 -10.11 -3.77
N LYS A 123 -5.86 -8.81 -4.00
CA LYS A 123 -5.80 -8.21 -5.34
C LYS A 123 -4.59 -7.32 -5.39
N ALA A 124 -3.78 -7.41 -6.45
CA ALA A 124 -2.65 -6.51 -6.63
C ALA A 124 -2.57 -6.03 -8.06
N VAL A 125 -2.26 -4.74 -8.23
CA VAL A 125 -2.04 -4.11 -9.53
C VAL A 125 -0.78 -3.26 -9.50
N LYS A 126 -0.10 -3.18 -10.64
CA LYS A 126 1.07 -2.30 -10.81
C LYS A 126 0.62 -0.84 -10.82
N LEU A 127 1.24 -0.03 -9.96
CA LEU A 127 0.97 1.40 -9.83
C LEU A 127 2.03 2.25 -10.58
N SER A 128 3.28 1.81 -10.53
CA SER A 128 4.41 2.42 -11.25
C SER A 128 5.49 1.36 -11.51
N ASP A 129 6.64 1.73 -12.07
CA ASP A 129 7.74 0.78 -12.35
C ASP A 129 8.33 0.12 -11.10
N ILE A 130 8.16 0.74 -9.94
CA ILE A 130 8.68 0.24 -8.67
C ILE A 130 7.60 0.01 -7.61
N GLN A 131 6.33 0.35 -7.88
CA GLN A 131 5.26 0.25 -6.89
C GLN A 131 4.08 -0.59 -7.37
N ILE A 132 3.49 -1.30 -6.42
CA ILE A 132 2.20 -1.98 -6.56
C ILE A 132 1.25 -1.49 -5.47
N VAL A 133 -0.05 -1.53 -5.76
CA VAL A 133 -1.10 -1.39 -4.75
C VAL A 133 -1.76 -2.74 -4.54
N VAL A 134 -2.00 -3.07 -3.28
CA VAL A 134 -2.61 -4.32 -2.85
C VAL A 134 -3.89 -4.00 -2.08
N THR A 135 -4.96 -4.70 -2.44
CA THR A 135 -6.22 -4.70 -1.72
C THR A 135 -6.40 -6.07 -1.06
N VAL A 136 -6.71 -6.05 0.23
CA VAL A 136 -6.99 -7.23 1.04
C VAL A 136 -8.43 -7.17 1.54
N VAL A 137 -9.18 -8.21 1.22
CA VAL A 137 -10.57 -8.36 1.64
C VAL A 137 -10.61 -9.52 2.63
N GLU A 138 -11.05 -9.25 3.86
CA GLU A 138 -11.35 -10.30 4.83
C GLU A 138 -12.62 -11.03 4.38
N LEU A 139 -12.57 -12.37 4.35
CA LEU A 139 -13.71 -13.20 3.99
C LEU A 139 -14.40 -13.72 5.26
N GLU A 140 -15.72 -13.50 5.35
CA GLU A 140 -16.52 -13.87 6.52
C GLU A 140 -16.67 -15.39 6.73
N VAL A 141 -16.51 -16.18 5.66
CA VAL A 141 -16.69 -17.65 5.68
C VAL A 141 -15.56 -18.31 4.91
N MET A 142 -15.15 -19.52 5.33
CA MET A 142 -14.25 -20.37 4.54
C MET A 142 -14.86 -20.55 3.13
N PRO A 143 -14.14 -20.16 2.07
CA PRO A 143 -14.63 -20.33 0.72
C PRO A 143 -14.84 -21.82 0.42
N ASP A 144 -15.95 -22.19 -0.21
CA ASP A 144 -16.19 -23.56 -0.65
C ASP A 144 -14.99 -24.01 -1.50
N MET A 145 -14.29 -25.05 -1.04
CA MET A 145 -13.18 -25.70 -1.74
C MET A 145 -13.73 -26.61 -2.86
N ALA A 146 -14.63 -26.07 -3.68
CA ALA A 146 -15.19 -26.73 -4.84
C ALA A 146 -14.67 -26.04 -6.11
N GLY A 147 -13.60 -26.62 -6.65
CA GLY A 147 -13.02 -26.30 -7.95
C GLY A 147 -12.25 -27.50 -8.46
#